data_AF-A0A0J8S3F5-F1
#
_entry.id   AF-A0A0J8S3F5-F1
#
_cell.length_a   1.000
_cell.length_b   1.000
_cell.length_c   1.000
_cell.angle_alpha   90.00
_cell.angle_beta   90.00
_cell.angle_gamma   90.00
#
_symmetry.space_group_name_H-M   'P 1'
#
loop_
_entity.id
_entity.type
_entity.pdbx_description
1 polymer ?
#
loop_
_entity_poly.entity_id
_entity_poly.type
_entity_poly.pdbx_seq_one_letter_code
_entity_poly.pdbx_strand_id
1 'polypeptide(L)'
;MNAASIEAPTNKRQNLIPYIAARYLNDFDHPIRPKVVHMYQTRERGILWWTVVDGYLVSSLKPVVRSWCARRVRTAFEAVLKERGYNTEGKKLIRDSQGHVTGAEKALKGTMEIRMVEPVMKAGYEKIVEQARLLVDHLENKQVWEGKRNQQQAQTRQTRGPEQKARGKRPSNMHWRKT
;
A
#
# COMPACT_ATOMS: atom_id res chain seq x y z
N MET A 1 13.97 25.43 -25.83
CA MET A 1 14.09 24.88 -24.45
C MET A 1 12.83 24.07 -24.19
N ASN A 2 12.98 22.74 -24.15
CA ASN A 2 11.85 21.81 -24.26
C ASN A 2 10.94 21.85 -23.03
N ALA A 3 9.64 21.89 -23.32
CA ALA A 3 8.55 21.71 -22.37
C ALA A 3 8.69 20.36 -21.68
N ALA A 4 8.93 20.39 -20.36
CA ALA A 4 8.72 19.21 -19.53
C ALA A 4 7.21 19.01 -19.40
N SER A 5 6.66 18.14 -20.25
CA SER A 5 5.31 17.63 -20.14
C SER A 5 5.07 17.14 -18.71
N ILE A 6 4.25 17.88 -17.96
CA ILE A 6 3.71 17.43 -16.69
C ILE A 6 2.69 16.36 -17.08
N GLU A 7 3.14 15.11 -17.18
CA GLU A 7 2.25 13.97 -17.29
C GLU A 7 1.32 14.00 -16.07
N ALA A 8 0.02 14.21 -16.33
CA ALA A 8 -1.01 14.11 -15.31
C ALA A 8 -0.82 12.76 -14.58
N PRO A 9 -0.87 12.72 -13.24
CA PRO A 9 -0.64 11.49 -12.51
C PRO A 9 -1.76 10.51 -12.85
N THR A 10 -1.43 9.59 -13.77
CA THR A 10 -2.20 8.38 -14.04
C THR A 10 -2.55 7.75 -12.71
N ASN A 11 -3.82 7.42 -12.54
CA ASN A 11 -4.47 6.90 -11.34
C ASN A 11 -3.78 5.61 -10.82
N LYS A 12 -2.60 5.78 -10.22
CA LYS A 12 -1.83 4.76 -9.53
C LYS A 12 -2.36 4.78 -8.12
N ARG A 13 -2.85 3.65 -7.60
CA ARG A 13 -3.21 3.49 -6.19
C ARG A 13 -1.96 3.81 -5.35
N GLN A 14 -1.82 5.06 -4.92
CA GLN A 14 -0.64 5.54 -4.22
C GLN A 14 -0.61 4.93 -2.82
N ASN A 15 0.57 4.53 -2.37
CA ASN A 15 0.79 4.27 -0.95
C ASN A 15 0.35 5.50 -0.15
N LEU A 16 -0.55 5.30 0.81
CA LEU A 16 -0.94 6.34 1.75
C LEU A 16 0.26 6.67 2.65
N ILE A 17 0.40 7.95 3.00
CA ILE A 17 1.39 8.40 3.97
C ILE A 17 0.95 7.90 5.35
N PRO A 18 1.80 7.16 6.10
CA PRO A 18 1.49 6.76 7.46
C PRO A 18 1.26 7.98 8.37
N TYR A 19 0.36 7.86 9.35
CA TYR A 19 0.02 8.95 10.28
C TYR A 19 1.26 9.50 11.01
N ILE A 20 2.18 8.62 11.41
CA ILE A 20 3.41 9.04 12.08
C ILE A 20 4.30 9.94 11.21
N ALA A 21 4.28 9.72 9.90
CA ALA A 21 5.00 10.55 8.96
C ALA A 21 4.25 11.84 8.65
N ALA A 22 2.92 11.77 8.55
CA ALA A 22 2.07 12.93 8.31
C ALA A 22 2.30 14.04 9.35
N ARG A 23 2.56 13.68 10.62
CA ARG A 23 2.93 14.64 11.68
C ARG A 23 4.09 15.55 11.27
N TYR A 24 5.17 14.97 10.75
CA TYR A 24 6.37 15.73 10.38
C TYR A 24 6.23 16.40 9.02
N LEU A 25 5.45 15.83 8.11
CA LEU A 25 5.25 16.43 6.78
C LEU A 25 4.40 17.70 6.85
N ASN A 26 3.44 17.74 7.78
CA ASN A 26 2.53 18.86 7.98
C ASN A 26 3.11 19.97 8.88
N ASP A 27 4.17 19.68 9.65
CA ASP A 27 4.84 20.65 10.52
C ASP A 27 6.07 21.24 9.81
N PHE A 28 5.86 22.39 9.15
CA PHE A 28 6.86 23.02 8.28
C PHE A 28 8.15 23.43 9.00
N ASP A 29 8.06 23.74 10.30
CA ASP A 29 9.18 24.21 11.12
C ASP A 29 9.93 23.05 11.80
N HIS A 30 9.43 21.82 11.68
CA HIS A 30 10.04 20.68 12.33
C HIS A 30 11.44 20.37 11.73
N PRO A 31 12.52 20.29 12.53
CA PRO A 31 13.88 20.14 12.01
C PRO A 31 14.10 18.83 11.23
N ILE A 32 13.38 17.75 11.59
CA ILE A 32 13.45 16.48 10.85
C ILE A 32 12.71 16.49 9.50
N ARG A 33 11.85 17.48 9.24
CA ARG A 33 10.94 17.47 8.09
C ARG A 33 11.66 17.31 6.75
N PRO A 34 12.77 18.02 6.43
CA PRO A 34 13.44 17.86 5.15
C PRO A 34 13.82 16.41 4.85
N LYS A 35 14.28 15.68 5.87
CA LYS A 35 14.62 14.25 5.77
C LYS A 35 13.38 13.39 5.52
N VAL A 36 12.28 13.64 6.23
CA VAL A 36 11.03 12.88 6.07
C VAL A 36 10.42 13.13 4.70
N VAL A 37 10.40 14.38 4.23
CA VAL A 37 9.94 14.76 2.88
C VAL A 37 10.76 14.01 1.84
N HIS A 38 12.08 14.09 1.89
CA HIS A 38 12.97 13.40 0.97
C HIS A 38 12.71 11.88 0.98
N MET A 39 12.64 11.27 2.16
CA MET A 39 12.37 9.85 2.32
C MET A 39 11.08 9.43 1.60
N TYR A 40 9.98 10.17 1.74
CA TYR A 40 8.71 9.80 1.10
C TYR A 40 8.62 10.20 -0.38
N GLN A 41 9.41 11.17 -0.84
CA GLN A 41 9.55 11.51 -2.25
C GLN A 41 10.33 10.46 -3.03
N THR A 42 11.41 9.91 -2.44
CA THR A 42 12.28 8.93 -3.10
C THR A 42 11.88 7.47 -2.82
N ARG A 43 11.06 7.22 -1.80
CA ARG A 43 10.60 5.86 -1.49
C ARG A 43 9.82 5.26 -2.65
N GLU A 44 10.23 4.05 -3.04
CA GLU A 44 9.61 3.31 -4.12
C GLU A 44 8.11 3.12 -3.88
N ARG A 45 7.32 3.40 -4.93
CA ARG A 45 5.85 3.28 -4.92
C ARG A 45 5.40 1.93 -5.49
N GLY A 46 4.21 1.51 -5.06
CA GLY A 46 3.59 0.26 -5.51
C GLY A 46 4.18 -0.99 -4.87
N ILE A 47 4.83 -0.84 -3.71
CA ILE A 47 5.29 -1.91 -2.81
C ILE A 47 4.62 -1.76 -1.44
N LEU A 48 4.85 -2.68 -0.51
CA LEU A 48 4.29 -2.59 0.83
C LEU A 48 5.05 -1.55 1.66
N TRP A 49 4.32 -0.56 2.17
CA TRP A 49 4.80 0.39 3.15
C TRP A 49 4.19 0.02 4.48
N TRP A 50 4.97 -0.58 5.38
CA TRP A 50 4.48 -0.91 6.70
C TRP A 50 5.26 -0.20 7.80
N THR A 51 4.60 0.01 8.94
CA THR A 51 5.20 0.55 10.15
C THR A 51 4.50 -0.01 11.38
N VAL A 52 5.20 0.00 12.52
CA VAL A 52 4.61 -0.34 13.82
C VAL A 52 4.36 0.96 14.56
N VAL A 53 3.13 1.15 15.03
CA VAL A 53 2.67 2.35 15.73
C VAL A 53 2.13 2.01 17.11
N ASP A 54 2.28 2.95 18.04
CA ASP A 54 1.74 2.82 19.39
C ASP A 54 0.20 2.87 19.33
N GLY A 55 -0.46 1.90 19.97
CA GLY A 55 -1.88 2.00 20.30
C GLY A 55 -2.12 2.96 21.45
N TYR A 56 -3.37 3.42 21.61
CA TYR A 56 -3.75 4.37 22.66
C TYR A 56 -3.28 3.91 24.05
N LEU A 57 -3.53 2.65 24.40
CA LEU A 57 -3.15 2.05 25.69
C LEU A 57 -1.64 1.77 25.83
N VAL A 58 -0.92 1.65 24.71
CA VAL A 58 0.54 1.44 24.71
C VAL A 58 1.27 2.78 24.86
N SER A 59 0.62 3.89 24.49
CA SER A 59 1.22 5.23 24.52
C SER A 59 1.55 5.71 25.94
N SER A 60 0.80 5.25 26.96
CA SER A 60 1.01 5.57 28.38
C SER A 60 2.17 4.80 29.03
N LEU A 61 2.69 3.76 28.38
CA LEU A 61 3.81 2.97 28.90
C LEU A 61 5.12 3.76 28.85
N LYS A 62 6.11 3.35 29.64
CA LYS A 62 7.46 3.94 29.59
C LYS A 62 8.07 3.80 28.18
N PRO A 63 8.79 4.81 27.66
CA PRO A 63 9.37 4.78 26.31
C PRO A 63 10.22 3.54 26.00
N VAL A 64 10.98 3.05 26.98
CA VAL A 64 11.79 1.83 26.83
C VAL A 64 10.93 0.59 26.58
N VAL A 65 9.77 0.49 27.24
CA VAL A 65 8.82 -0.61 27.08
C VAL A 65 8.16 -0.53 25.71
N ARG A 66 7.75 0.67 25.27
CA ARG A 66 7.18 0.87 23.93
C ARG A 66 8.16 0.47 22.83
N SER A 67 9.42 0.90 22.95
CA SER A 67 10.49 0.54 22.02
C SER A 67 10.75 -0.97 21.99
N TRP A 68 10.79 -1.60 23.16
CA TRP A 68 10.95 -3.05 23.30
C TRP A 68 9.80 -3.83 22.64
N CYS A 69 8.55 -3.46 22.91
CA CYS A 69 7.37 -4.06 22.27
C CYS A 69 7.40 -3.87 20.76
N ALA A 70 7.68 -2.65 20.29
CA ALA A 70 7.74 -2.34 18.86
C ALA A 70 8.82 -3.16 18.15
N ARG A 71 9.99 -3.35 18.79
CA ARG A 71 11.06 -4.20 18.26
C ARG A 71 10.59 -5.64 18.10
N ARG A 72 9.94 -6.22 19.10
CA ARG A 72 9.41 -7.59 19.04
C ARG A 72 8.41 -7.77 17.90
N VAL A 73 7.49 -6.82 17.73
CA VAL A 73 6.50 -6.85 16.64
C VAL A 73 7.18 -6.73 15.27
N ARG A 74 8.14 -5.81 15.10
CA ARG A 74 8.89 -5.69 13.84
C ARG A 74 9.63 -6.97 13.49
N THR A 75 10.38 -7.53 14.45
CA THR A 75 11.15 -8.75 14.24
C THR A 75 10.25 -9.94 13.92
N ALA A 76 9.12 -10.09 14.59
CA ALA A 76 8.15 -11.15 14.29
C ALA A 76 7.56 -10.99 12.88
N PHE A 77 7.16 -9.78 12.50
CA PHE A 77 6.59 -9.52 11.18
C PHE A 77 7.60 -9.73 10.04
N GLU A 78 8.83 -9.25 10.20
CA GLU A 78 9.93 -9.47 9.25
C GLU A 78 10.28 -10.96 9.12
N ALA A 79 10.31 -11.70 10.23
CA ALA A 79 10.56 -13.14 10.23
C ALA A 79 9.50 -13.89 9.41
N VAL A 80 8.22 -13.56 9.62
CA VAL A 80 7.11 -14.17 8.85
C VAL A 80 7.18 -13.79 7.37
N LEU A 81 7.48 -12.53 7.04
CA LEU A 81 7.69 -12.12 5.64
C LEU A 81 8.79 -12.96 4.99
N LYS A 82 9.92 -13.14 5.68
CA LYS A 82 11.05 -13.95 5.19
C LYS A 82 10.68 -15.43 5.04
N GLU A 83 9.95 -15.99 6.01
CA GLU A 83 9.41 -17.36 5.97
C GLU A 83 8.54 -17.57 4.71
N ARG A 84 7.72 -16.57 4.36
CA ARG A 84 6.87 -16.59 3.16
C ARG A 84 7.61 -16.21 1.87
N GLY A 85 8.93 -16.02 1.92
CA GLY A 85 9.76 -15.71 0.76
C GLY A 85 9.67 -14.26 0.28
N TYR A 86 9.31 -13.33 1.16
CA TYR A 86 9.39 -11.89 0.90
C TYR A 86 10.64 -11.28 1.54
N ASN A 87 11.05 -10.12 1.03
CA ASN A 87 11.95 -9.23 1.75
C ASN A 87 11.20 -8.38 2.79
N THR A 88 11.92 -7.55 3.53
CA THR A 88 11.34 -6.66 4.56
C THR A 88 10.39 -5.60 3.98
N GLU A 89 10.42 -5.34 2.68
CA GLU A 89 9.55 -4.40 1.97
C GLU A 89 8.34 -5.08 1.30
N GLY A 90 8.15 -6.39 1.52
CA GLY A 90 7.06 -7.16 0.92
C GLY A 90 7.23 -7.50 -0.57
N LYS A 91 8.44 -7.34 -1.12
CA LYS A 91 8.80 -7.86 -2.45
C LYS A 91 9.04 -9.36 -2.38
N LYS A 92 8.55 -10.14 -3.35
CA LYS A 92 8.81 -11.57 -3.41
C LYS A 92 10.24 -11.80 -3.85
N LEU A 93 10.99 -12.61 -3.12
CA LEU A 93 12.35 -12.99 -3.46
C LEU A 93 12.33 -14.02 -4.59
N ILE A 94 13.08 -13.75 -5.66
CA ILE A 94 13.33 -14.68 -6.76
C ILE A 94 14.58 -15.47 -6.41
N ARG A 95 14.51 -16.79 -6.54
CA ARG A 95 15.61 -17.70 -6.24
C ARG A 95 16.02 -18.51 -7.47
N ASP A 96 17.30 -18.78 -7.62
CA ASP A 96 17.82 -19.71 -8.62
C ASP A 96 17.54 -21.18 -8.23
N SER A 97 17.97 -22.11 -9.10
CA SER A 97 17.83 -23.55 -8.85
C SER A 97 18.69 -24.05 -7.66
N GLN A 98 19.65 -23.26 -7.20
CA GLN A 98 20.50 -23.52 -6.04
C GLN A 98 19.95 -22.85 -4.76
N GLY A 99 18.84 -22.11 -4.84
CA GLY A 99 18.19 -21.44 -3.72
C GLY A 99 18.75 -20.06 -3.35
N HIS A 100 19.74 -19.53 -4.08
CA HIS A 100 20.27 -18.20 -3.87
C HIS A 100 19.31 -17.13 -4.37
N VAL A 101 19.24 -16.00 -3.65
CA VAL A 101 18.39 -14.87 -4.04
C VAL A 101 19.04 -14.14 -5.21
N THR A 102 18.42 -14.17 -6.38
CA THR A 102 18.90 -13.52 -7.61
C THR A 102 18.19 -12.19 -7.90
N GLY A 103 17.05 -11.95 -7.25
CA GLY A 103 16.30 -10.71 -7.42
C GLY A 103 15.07 -10.63 -6.51
N ALA A 104 14.29 -9.57 -6.69
CA ALA A 104 13.02 -9.40 -6.00
C ALA A 104 12.00 -8.67 -6.87
N GLU A 105 10.74 -9.09 -6.82
CA GLU A 105 9.64 -8.49 -7.59
C GLU A 105 8.52 -7.91 -6.69
N LYS A 106 7.76 -6.96 -7.23
CA LYS A 106 6.67 -6.30 -6.48
C LYS A 106 5.49 -7.25 -6.28
N ALA A 107 5.33 -7.76 -5.06
CA ALA A 107 4.24 -8.66 -4.71
C ALA A 107 3.22 -8.01 -3.77
N LEU A 108 3.60 -7.71 -2.52
CA LEU A 108 2.72 -7.03 -1.56
C LEU A 108 2.72 -5.53 -1.83
N LYS A 109 1.54 -4.90 -1.76
CA LYS A 109 1.34 -3.48 -2.12
C LYS A 109 0.47 -2.75 -1.11
N GLY A 110 0.63 -1.43 -1.03
CA GLY A 110 -0.19 -0.55 -0.21
C GLY A 110 0.49 -0.13 1.09
N THR A 111 -0.26 0.50 2.00
CA THR A 111 0.26 0.95 3.29
C THR A 111 -0.42 0.20 4.42
N MET A 112 0.35 -0.23 5.42
CA MET A 112 -0.14 -0.92 6.62
C MET A 112 0.46 -0.30 7.89
N GLU A 113 -0.39 -0.03 8.88
CA GLU A 113 0.05 0.33 10.22
C GLU A 113 -0.29 -0.79 11.19
N ILE A 114 0.73 -1.41 11.76
CA ILE A 114 0.57 -2.43 12.79
C ILE A 114 0.46 -1.70 14.13
N ARG A 115 -0.75 -1.57 14.64
CA ARG A 115 -1.01 -0.91 15.91
C ARG A 115 -0.82 -1.88 17.06
N MET A 116 0.11 -1.57 17.96
CA MET A 116 0.35 -2.35 19.16
C MET A 116 -0.78 -2.16 20.17
N VAL A 117 -1.16 -3.23 20.86
CA VAL A 117 -2.15 -3.22 21.95
C VAL A 117 -1.49 -3.69 23.26
N GLU A 118 -2.03 -3.28 24.41
CA GLU A 118 -1.45 -3.54 25.74
C GLU A 118 -1.01 -5.01 25.98
N PRO A 119 -1.78 -6.05 25.54
CA PRO A 119 -1.37 -7.45 25.73
C PRO A 119 -0.01 -7.83 25.10
N VAL A 120 0.51 -7.05 24.14
CA VAL A 120 1.81 -7.31 23.50
C VAL A 120 2.97 -7.33 24.49
N MET A 121 2.83 -6.63 25.63
CA MET A 121 3.85 -6.62 26.68
C MET A 121 4.04 -8.01 27.31
N LYS A 122 2.92 -8.65 27.64
CA LYS A 122 2.89 -9.92 28.38
C LYS A 122 2.87 -11.13 27.44
N ALA A 123 2.53 -10.93 26.18
CA ALA A 123 2.51 -12.00 25.18
C ALA A 123 3.90 -12.62 24.99
N GLY A 124 3.97 -13.95 24.97
CA GLY A 124 5.15 -14.69 24.51
C GLY A 124 5.46 -14.39 23.04
N TYR A 125 6.74 -14.49 22.65
CA TYR A 125 7.15 -14.14 21.29
C TYR A 125 6.47 -15.00 20.23
N GLU A 126 6.24 -16.27 20.51
CA GLU A 126 5.52 -17.20 19.63
C GLU A 126 4.12 -16.71 19.28
N LYS A 127 3.38 -16.18 20.26
CA LYS A 127 2.05 -15.58 20.01
C LYS A 127 2.13 -14.32 19.14
N ILE A 128 3.19 -13.53 19.29
CA ILE A 128 3.40 -12.35 18.42
C ILE A 128 3.67 -12.81 16.98
N VAL A 129 4.46 -13.88 16.79
CA VAL A 129 4.71 -14.49 15.48
C VAL A 129 3.42 -15.04 14.87
N GLU A 130 2.58 -15.72 15.66
CA GLU A 130 1.26 -16.21 15.23
C GLU A 130 0.38 -15.07 14.72
N GLN A 131 0.27 -13.96 15.47
CA GLN A 131 -0.47 -12.78 15.02
C GLN A 131 0.14 -12.15 13.77
N ALA A 132 1.47 -12.13 13.66
CA ALA A 132 2.14 -11.66 12.44
C ALA A 132 1.82 -12.53 11.21
N ARG A 133 1.69 -13.86 11.37
CA ARG A 133 1.22 -14.77 10.30
C ARG A 133 -0.16 -14.39 9.80
N LEU A 134 -1.11 -14.18 10.73
CA LEU A 134 -2.46 -13.75 10.38
C LEU A 134 -2.48 -12.42 9.60
N LEU A 135 -1.61 -11.48 9.97
CA LEU A 135 -1.49 -10.21 9.24
C LEU A 135 -0.95 -10.41 7.82
N VAL A 136 0.07 -11.25 7.63
CA VAL A 136 0.60 -11.55 6.29
C VAL A 136 -0.41 -12.30 5.44
N ASP A 137 -1.11 -13.30 6.01
CA ASP A 137 -2.19 -14.01 5.32
C ASP A 137 -3.29 -13.04 4.87
N HIS A 138 -3.67 -12.09 5.72
CA HIS A 138 -4.64 -11.07 5.36
C HIS A 138 -4.16 -10.18 4.20
N LEU A 139 -2.88 -9.78 4.20
CA LEU A 139 -2.29 -9.01 3.11
C LEU A 139 -2.31 -9.78 1.79
N GLU A 140 -1.87 -11.03 1.80
CA GLU A 140 -1.86 -11.91 0.61
C GLU A 140 -3.27 -12.07 0.04
N ASN A 141 -4.24 -12.42 0.90
CA ASN A 141 -5.62 -12.57 0.52
C ASN A 141 -6.18 -11.30 -0.11
N LYS A 142 -5.95 -10.14 0.50
CA LYS A 142 -6.40 -8.85 -0.03
C LYS A 142 -5.87 -8.60 -1.46
N GLN A 143 -4.60 -8.90 -1.72
CA GLN A 143 -4.02 -8.74 -3.06
C GLN A 143 -4.66 -9.69 -4.08
N VAL A 144 -4.91 -10.95 -3.71
CA VAL A 144 -5.59 -11.94 -4.57
C VAL A 144 -7.00 -11.47 -4.93
N TRP A 145 -7.77 -11.00 -3.95
CA TRP A 145 -9.13 -10.47 -4.17
C TRP A 145 -9.13 -9.24 -5.08
N GLU A 146 -8.21 -8.31 -4.89
CA GLU A 146 -8.06 -7.14 -5.76
C GLU A 146 -7.69 -7.54 -7.19
N GLY A 147 -6.84 -8.55 -7.37
CA GLY A 147 -6.49 -9.11 -8.67
C GLY A 147 -7.70 -9.67 -9.42
N LYS A 148 -8.48 -10.54 -8.76
CA LYS A 148 -9.71 -11.13 -9.33
C LYS A 148 -10.73 -10.07 -9.74
N ARG A 149 -10.95 -9.05 -8.90
CA ARG A 149 -11.87 -7.94 -9.19
C ARG A 149 -11.45 -7.14 -10.41
N ASN A 150 -10.16 -6.85 -10.54
CA ASN A 150 -9.63 -6.11 -11.69
C ASN A 150 -9.76 -6.93 -12.99
N GLN A 151 -9.54 -8.25 -12.94
CA GLN A 151 -9.72 -9.15 -14.10
C GLN A 151 -11.17 -9.17 -14.57
N GLN A 152 -12.14 -9.30 -13.65
CA GLN A 152 -13.56 -9.25 -13.98
C GLN A 152 -13.96 -7.93 -14.64
N GLN A 153 -13.51 -6.79 -14.10
CA GLN A 153 -13.80 -5.47 -14.69
C GLN A 153 -13.16 -5.28 -16.07
N ALA A 154 -11.96 -5.83 -16.29
CA ALA A 154 -11.31 -5.80 -17.61
C ALA A 154 -12.10 -6.64 -18.64
N GLN A 155 -12.57 -7.83 -18.24
CA GLN A 155 -13.40 -8.69 -19.08
C GLN A 155 -14.76 -8.04 -19.41
N THR A 156 -15.43 -7.40 -18.43
CA THR A 156 -16.69 -6.65 -18.67
C THR A 156 -16.49 -5.46 -19.62
N ARG A 157 -15.35 -4.78 -19.54
CA ARG A 157 -14.99 -3.68 -20.46
C ARG A 157 -14.70 -4.17 -21.87
N GLN A 158 -14.15 -5.36 -22.04
CA GLN A 158 -13.90 -5.96 -23.36
C GLN A 158 -15.19 -6.53 -23.98
N THR A 159 -16.11 -7.08 -23.18
CA THR A 159 -17.41 -7.57 -23.67
C THR A 159 -18.40 -6.45 -24.00
N ARG A 160 -18.30 -5.30 -23.32
CA ARG A 160 -18.93 -4.05 -23.78
C ARG A 160 -18.09 -3.45 -24.91
N GLY A 161 -18.20 -4.04 -26.11
CA GLY A 161 -17.65 -3.45 -27.33
C GLY A 161 -18.12 -2.00 -27.52
N PRO A 162 -17.51 -1.22 -28.43
CA PRO A 162 -17.87 0.18 -28.64
C PRO A 162 -19.31 0.26 -29.15
N GLU A 163 -20.26 0.44 -28.24
CA GLU A 163 -21.63 0.77 -28.59
C GLU A 163 -21.56 2.09 -29.34
N GLN A 164 -21.78 1.97 -30.65
CA GLN A 164 -21.60 3.00 -31.64
C GLN A 164 -22.31 4.27 -31.16
N LYS A 165 -21.61 5.41 -31.22
CA LYS A 165 -22.24 6.74 -31.22
C LYS A 165 -23.10 6.90 -32.48
N ALA A 166 -24.17 6.13 -32.62
CA ALA A 166 -25.26 6.37 -33.55
C ALA A 166 -26.30 7.27 -32.87
N ARG A 167 -25.87 8.43 -32.35
CA ARG A 167 -26.82 9.47 -31.93
C ARG A 167 -27.20 10.22 -33.20
N GLY A 168 -28.38 9.87 -33.71
CA GLY A 168 -28.87 10.19 -35.05
C GLY A 168 -28.66 11.63 -35.50
N LYS A 169 -28.37 11.77 -36.80
CA LYS A 169 -28.60 13.02 -37.54
C LYS A 169 -30.06 13.42 -37.32
N ARG A 170 -30.28 14.55 -36.64
CA ARG A 170 -31.60 15.19 -36.59
C ARG A 170 -32.04 15.47 -38.03
N PRO A 171 -33.21 14.99 -38.49
CA PRO A 171 -33.72 15.42 -39.78
C PRO A 171 -34.06 16.91 -39.69
N SER A 172 -33.37 17.68 -40.52
CA SER A 172 -33.68 19.07 -40.82
C SER A 172 -34.99 19.10 -41.61
N ASN A 173 -36.12 19.37 -40.96
CA ASN A 173 -37.23 20.14 -41.53
C ASN A 173 -38.34 20.31 -40.50
N MET A 174 -38.63 21.55 -40.13
CA MET A 174 -40.00 21.95 -39.81
C MET A 174 -40.17 23.44 -40.11
N HIS A 175 -40.79 23.66 -41.27
CA HIS A 175 -41.34 24.92 -41.73
C HIS A 175 -42.54 25.30 -40.86
N TRP A 176 -42.49 26.46 -40.23
CA TRP A 176 -43.63 27.04 -39.51
C TRP A 176 -44.49 27.82 -40.52
N ARG A 177 -45.76 27.43 -40.66
CA ARG A 177 -46.76 28.22 -41.39
C ARG A 177 -47.28 29.33 -40.47
N LYS A 178 -47.28 30.55 -41.01
CA LYS A 178 -48.07 31.68 -40.50
C LYS A 178 -49.55 31.45 -40.80
N THR A 179 -50.38 31.70 -39.80
CA THR A 179 -51.75 32.22 -39.96
C THR A 179 -51.96 33.22 -38.85
#